data_AF-A0A527YN77-F1
#
_entry.id   AF-A0A527YN77-F1
#
_cell.length_a   1.000
_cell.length_b   1.000
_cell.length_c   1.000
_cell.angle_alpha   90.00
_cell.angle_beta   90.00
_cell.angle_gamma   90.00
#
_symmetry.space_group_name_H-M   'P 1'
#
loop_
_entity.id
_entity.type
_entity.pdbx_description
1 polymer ?
#
loop_
_entity_poly.entity_id
_entity_poly.type
_entity_poly.pdbx_seq_one_letter_code
_entity_poly.pdbx_strand_id
1 'polypeptide(L)'
;WAAQTPTLLAWLKRHDPALFAKIGTVFLCKDFIVNRLTGARSTDTSDMSGCGLLQMPGRRYEPELLAAYGLDDCMELLPNVLEASD
;
A
#
# COMPACT_ATOMS: atom_id res chain seq x y z
N TRP A 1 4.60 -12.95 4.54
CA TRP A 1 3.96 -13.96 3.65
C TRP A 1 4.27 -13.60 2.19
N ALA A 2 4.44 -14.58 1.30
CA ALA A 2 4.87 -14.33 -0.08
C ALA A 2 3.88 -13.45 -0.87
N ALA A 3 2.59 -13.50 -0.54
CA ALA A 3 1.55 -12.70 -1.18
C ALA A 3 1.16 -11.44 -0.40
N GLN A 4 1.96 -11.01 0.59
CA GLN A 4 1.77 -9.69 1.21
C GLN A 4 2.15 -8.57 0.23
N THR A 5 1.43 -7.45 0.33
CA THR A 5 1.60 -6.24 -0.49
C THR A 5 3.05 -5.78 -0.67
N PRO A 6 3.86 -5.53 0.39
CA PRO A 6 5.25 -5.10 0.25
C PRO A 6 6.12 -6.14 -0.47
N THR A 7 5.89 -7.43 -0.25
CA THR A 7 6.64 -8.50 -0.92
C THR A 7 6.38 -8.50 -2.42
N LEU A 8 5.10 -8.39 -2.83
CA LEU A 8 4.72 -8.35 -4.24
C LEU A 8 5.23 -7.07 -4.91
N LEU A 9 5.15 -5.94 -4.22
CA LEU A 9 5.61 -4.65 -4.75
C LEU A 9 7.14 -4.63 -4.93
N ALA A 10 7.89 -5.15 -3.96
CA ALA A 10 9.35 -5.31 -4.06
C ALA A 10 9.75 -6.27 -5.18
N TRP A 11 9.00 -7.37 -5.37
CA TRP A 11 9.20 -8.27 -6.48
C TRP A 11 8.96 -7.57 -7.82
N LEU A 12 7.87 -6.82 -7.95
CA LEU A 12 7.54 -6.09 -9.17
C LEU A 12 8.61 -5.03 -9.50
N LYS A 13 9.08 -4.28 -8.51
CA LYS A 13 10.18 -3.30 -8.66
C LYS A 13 11.45 -3.95 -9.22
N ARG A 14 11.74 -5.18 -8.77
CA ARG A 14 12.94 -5.94 -9.19
C ARG A 14 12.81 -6.57 -10.57
N HIS A 15 11.64 -7.11 -10.90
CA HIS A 15 11.46 -7.99 -12.06
C HIS A 15 10.79 -7.31 -13.25
N ASP A 16 9.99 -6.26 -13.04
CA ASP A 16 9.42 -5.45 -14.11
C ASP A 16 9.44 -3.95 -13.73
N PRO A 17 10.63 -3.32 -13.73
CA PRO A 17 10.78 -1.92 -13.36
C PRO A 17 10.03 -0.97 -14.30
N ALA A 18 9.80 -1.37 -15.56
CA ALA A 18 9.07 -0.57 -16.54
C ALA A 18 7.57 -0.51 -16.22
N LEU A 19 6.98 -1.62 -15.76
CA LEU A 19 5.61 -1.61 -15.23
C LEU A 19 5.54 -0.90 -13.89
N PHE A 20 6.53 -1.13 -13.01
CA PHE A 20 6.61 -0.48 -11.71
C PHE A 20 6.58 1.06 -11.82
N ALA A 21 7.36 1.62 -12.76
CA ALA A 21 7.43 3.05 -13.01
C ALA A 21 6.11 3.67 -13.51
N LYS A 22 5.13 2.86 -13.91
CA LYS A 22 3.80 3.32 -14.36
C LYS A 22 2.75 3.27 -13.26
N ILE A 23 3.09 2.79 -12.06
CA ILE A 23 2.14 2.69 -10.94
C ILE A 23 1.77 4.10 -10.49
N GLY A 24 0.47 4.40 -10.51
CA GLY A 24 -0.07 5.61 -9.89
C GLY A 24 -0.51 5.40 -8.44
N THR A 25 -1.06 4.24 -8.11
CA THR A 25 -1.49 3.89 -6.74
C THR A 25 -1.56 2.37 -6.56
N VAL A 26 -1.17 1.88 -5.37
CA VAL A 26 -1.25 0.47 -4.97
C VAL A 26 -2.50 0.26 -4.10
N PHE A 27 -3.54 -0.28 -4.70
CA PHE A 27 -4.83 -0.53 -4.05
C PHE A 27 -5.00 -1.99 -3.65
N LEU A 28 -5.74 -2.22 -2.56
CA LEU A 28 -6.42 -3.49 -2.37
C LEU A 28 -7.64 -3.57 -3.29
N CYS A 29 -8.15 -4.78 -3.54
CA CYS A 29 -9.28 -4.98 -4.45
C CYS A 29 -10.49 -4.10 -4.11
N LYS A 30 -10.79 -3.92 -2.81
CA LYS A 30 -11.86 -3.02 -2.36
C LYS A 30 -11.56 -1.54 -2.63
N ASP A 31 -10.31 -1.12 -2.50
CA ASP A 31 -9.90 0.27 -2.63
C ASP A 31 -10.05 0.70 -4.09
N PHE A 32 -9.80 -0.21 -5.03
CA PHE A 32 -10.07 0.01 -6.44
C PHE A 32 -11.55 0.28 -6.71
N ILE A 33 -12.47 -0.48 -6.08
CA ILE A 33 -13.91 -0.26 -6.22
C ILE A 33 -14.30 1.11 -5.65
N VAL A 34 -13.82 1.44 -4.45
CA VAL A 34 -14.05 2.75 -3.82
C VAL A 34 -13.54 3.88 -4.73
N ASN A 35 -12.35 3.74 -5.29
CA ASN A 35 -11.77 4.71 -6.20
C ASN A 35 -12.60 4.89 -7.47
N ARG A 36 -13.11 3.80 -8.06
CA ARG A 36 -13.95 3.88 -9.26
C ARG A 36 -15.32 4.50 -9.01
N LEU A 37 -15.85 4.36 -7.79
CA LEU A 37 -17.15 4.92 -7.43
C LEU A 37 -17.08 6.37 -6.93
N THR A 38 -15.98 6.75 -6.28
CA THR A 38 -15.90 8.02 -5.53
C THR A 38 -14.74 8.92 -5.97
N GLY A 39 -13.78 8.40 -6.73
CA GLY A 39 -12.51 9.06 -7.00
C GLY A 39 -11.53 9.08 -5.82
N ALA A 40 -11.94 8.61 -4.64
CA ALA A 40 -11.10 8.63 -3.46
C ALA A 40 -9.91 7.67 -3.60
N ARG A 41 -8.74 8.10 -3.11
CA ARG A 41 -7.51 7.31 -3.04
C ARG A 41 -7.26 6.88 -1.61
N SER A 42 -8.12 6.00 -1.10
CA SER A 42 -8.17 5.64 0.32
C SER A 42 -8.23 4.12 0.55
N THR A 43 -7.81 3.72 1.73
CA THR A 43 -7.97 2.37 2.29
C THR A 43 -8.45 2.47 3.73
N ASP A 44 -8.70 1.34 4.39
CA ASP A 44 -9.04 1.33 5.82
C ASP A 44 -7.98 0.60 6.65
N THR A 45 -7.90 0.97 7.92
CA THR A 45 -6.95 0.42 8.87
C THR A 45 -7.07 -1.10 9.06
N SER A 46 -8.28 -1.67 8.99
CA SER A 46 -8.50 -3.10 9.26
C SER A 46 -7.78 -3.96 8.23
N ASP A 47 -7.99 -3.69 6.94
CA ASP A 47 -7.32 -4.42 5.87
C ASP A 47 -5.83 -4.08 5.77
N MET A 48 -5.48 -2.79 5.93
CA MET A 48 -4.09 -2.34 5.79
C MET A 48 -3.20 -2.86 6.93
N SER A 49 -3.76 -3.16 8.11
CA SER A 49 -3.03 -3.81 9.21
C SER A 49 -2.49 -5.20 8.84
N GLY A 50 -3.18 -5.94 7.95
CA GLY A 50 -2.73 -7.23 7.44
C GLY A 50 -1.67 -7.14 6.34
N CYS A 51 -1.44 -5.95 5.77
CA CYS A 51 -0.53 -5.75 4.65
C CYS A 51 0.95 -5.66 5.07
N GLY A 52 1.27 -5.48 6.35
CA GLY A 52 2.64 -5.37 6.83
C GLY A 52 3.33 -4.04 6.52
N LEU A 53 2.55 -2.99 6.24
CA LEU A 53 3.04 -1.65 5.92
C LEU A 53 2.79 -0.62 7.04
N LEU A 54 1.99 -0.97 8.05
CA LEU A 54 1.64 -0.06 9.15
C LEU A 54 2.49 -0.33 10.38
N GLN A 55 2.99 0.75 10.99
CA GLN A 55 3.43 0.73 12.38
C GLN A 55 2.22 0.61 13.29
N MET A 56 2.27 -0.33 14.23
CA MET A 56 1.25 -0.53 15.24
C MET A 56 1.82 -0.16 16.62
N PRO A 57 1.02 0.48 17.50
CA PRO A 57 -0.42 0.75 17.37
C PRO A 57 -0.78 2.04 16.62
N GLY A 58 0.19 2.79 16.08
CA GLY A 58 -0.04 4.12 15.50
C GLY A 58 -0.82 4.14 14.18
N ARG A 59 -0.97 2.97 13.51
CA ARG A 59 -1.77 2.75 12.29
C ARG A 59 -1.38 3.65 11.13
N ARG A 60 -0.10 4.01 11.06
CA ARG A 60 0.48 4.86 10.01
C ARG A 60 1.50 4.07 9.22
N TYR A 61 1.67 4.44 7.96
CA TYR A 61 2.79 3.92 7.20
C TYR A 61 4.12 4.33 7.84
N GLU A 62 5.05 3.39 7.87
CA GLU A 62 6.35 3.58 8.50
C GLU A 62 7.45 3.53 7.43
N PRO A 63 8.20 4.63 7.21
CA PRO A 63 9.27 4.66 6.21
C PRO A 63 10.31 3.54 6.40
N GLU A 64 10.65 3.21 7.65
CA GLU A 64 11.61 2.14 7.96
C GLU A 64 11.11 0.75 7.54
N LEU A 65 9.79 0.49 7.66
CA LEU A 65 9.20 -0.75 7.17
C LEU A 65 9.28 -0.83 5.65
N LEU A 66 8.96 0.25 4.94
CA LEU A 66 9.09 0.28 3.48
C LEU A 66 10.56 0.10 3.04
N ALA A 67 11.49 0.77 3.72
CA ALA A 67 12.92 0.67 3.45
C ALA A 67 13.45 -0.76 3.63
N ALA A 68 12.95 -1.50 4.63
CA ALA A 68 13.30 -2.91 4.84
C ALA A 68 12.94 -3.81 3.64
N TYR A 69 11.98 -3.39 2.81
CA TYR A 69 11.62 -4.05 1.55
C TYR A 69 12.27 -3.42 0.30
N GLY A 70 13.09 -2.37 0.44
CA GLY A 70 13.66 -1.61 -0.69
C GLY A 70 12.64 -0.72 -1.42
N LEU A 71 11.62 -0.26 -0.68
CA LEU A 71 10.47 0.50 -1.17
C LEU A 71 10.38 1.90 -0.54
N ASP A 72 11.50 2.46 -0.09
CA ASP A 72 11.59 3.77 0.57
C ASP A 72 11.03 4.94 -0.28
N ASP A 73 11.08 4.80 -1.60
CA ASP A 73 10.53 5.73 -2.60
C ASP A 73 9.05 5.48 -2.95
N CYS A 74 8.38 4.52 -2.29
CA CYS A 74 7.04 4.06 -2.68
C CYS A 74 5.91 4.59 -1.81
N MET A 75 6.22 5.40 -0.80
CA MET A 75 5.21 5.92 0.14
C MET A 75 4.08 6.66 -0.60
N GLU A 76 4.42 7.44 -1.62
CA GLU A 76 3.47 8.19 -2.44
C GLU A 76 2.59 7.32 -3.36
N LEU A 77 2.87 6.02 -3.48
CA LEU A 77 2.02 5.08 -4.21
C LEU A 77 0.91 4.52 -3.32
N LEU A 78 1.00 4.66 -1.99
CA LEU A 78 0.05 4.07 -1.06
C LEU A 78 -1.17 4.98 -0.86
N PRO A 79 -2.39 4.42 -0.77
CA PRO A 79 -3.61 5.20 -0.53
C PRO A 79 -3.62 5.76 0.91
N ASN A 80 -4.38 6.83 1.14
CA ASN A 80 -4.54 7.34 2.51
C ASN A 80 -5.29 6.32 3.37
N VAL A 81 -4.74 6.02 4.56
CA VAL A 81 -5.39 5.14 5.53
C VAL A 81 -6.44 5.94 6.30
N LEU A 82 -7.70 5.51 6.21
CA LEU A 82 -8.81 6.07 6.96
C LEU A 82 -9.17 5.13 8.12
N GLU A 83 -9.54 5.72 9.25
CA GLU A 83 -10.18 4.96 10.32
C GLU A 83 -11.63 4.65 9.94
N ALA A 84 -12.13 3.51 10.40
CA ALA A 84 -13.56 3.23 10.32
C ALA A 84 -14.31 4.31 11.12
N SER A 85 -15.36 4.88 10.53
CA SER A 85 -16.31 5.66 11.30
C SER A 85 -17.06 4.74 12.26
N ASP A 86 -17.31 5.22 13.48
CA ASP A 86 -18.18 4.56 14.46
C ASP A 86 -19.59 4.26 13.91
#